data_AF-A0A0U5H5N9-F1
#
_entry.id   AF-A0A0U5H5N9-F1
#
_cell.length_a   1.000
_cell.length_b   1.000
_cell.length_c   1.000
_cell.angle_alpha   90.00
_cell.angle_beta   90.00
_cell.angle_gamma   90.00
#
_symmetry.space_group_name_H-M   'P 1'
#
loop_
_entity.id
_entity.type
_entity.pdbx_description
1 polymer ?
#
loop_
_entity_poly.entity_id
_entity_poly.type
_entity_poly.pdbx_seq_one_letter_code
_entity_poly.pdbx_strand_id
1 'polypeptide(L)' 'MKGKRRQYVFLVLAAVLIVVGTLATGFLPSTPFYQIFSGAIIVAGFAVGYAGLSVFELLK' A
#
# COMPACT_ATOMS: atom_id res chain seq x y z
N MET A 1 4.48 -5.57 23.10
CA MET A 1 4.11 -4.23 22.54
C MET A 1 4.81 -3.86 21.22
N LYS A 2 6.03 -4.34 20.92
CA LYS A 2 6.76 -3.99 19.68
C LYS A 2 6.15 -4.54 18.37
N GLY A 3 5.62 -5.78 18.37
CA GLY A 3 5.02 -6.41 17.18
C GLY A 3 3.77 -5.70 16.66
N LYS A 4 2.82 -5.39 17.56
CA LYS A 4 1.58 -4.64 17.21
C LYS A 4 1.89 -3.27 16.60
N ARG A 5 2.87 -2.53 17.13
CA ARG A 5 3.26 -1.21 16.62
C ARG A 5 3.79 -1.29 15.19
N ARG A 6 4.62 -2.31 14.89
CA ARG A 6 5.15 -2.55 13.54
C ARG A 6 4.04 -2.90 12.54
N GLN A 7 3.11 -3.78 12.92
CA GLN A 7 1.97 -4.15 12.08
C GLN A 7 1.10 -2.93 11.74
N TYR A 8 0.76 -2.11 12.73
CA TYR A 8 0.01 -0.88 12.50
C TYR A 8 0.73 0.05 11.51
N VAL A 9 2.06 0.17 11.61
CA VAL A 9 2.85 0.96 10.66
C VAL A 9 2.73 0.39 9.23
N PHE A 10 2.83 -0.93 9.05
CA PHE A 10 2.66 -1.55 7.73
C PHE A 10 1.26 -1.37 7.15
N LEU A 11 0.21 -1.51 7.98
CA LEU A 11 -1.17 -1.31 7.55
C LEU A 11 -1.46 0.15 7.20
N VAL A 12 -0.96 1.10 8.00
CA VAL A 12 -1.08 2.53 7.70
C VAL A 12 -0.33 2.86 6.42
N LEU A 13 0.88 2.34 6.23
CA LEU A 13 1.65 2.55 5.01
C LEU A 13 0.92 1.99 3.79
N ALA A 14 0.39 0.77 3.88
CA ALA A 14 -0.42 0.15 2.84
C ALA A 14 -1.63 1.02 2.46
N ALA A 15 -2.38 1.50 3.45
CA ALA A 15 -3.53 2.37 3.23
C ALA A 15 -3.13 3.68 2.54
N VAL A 16 -2.04 4.31 2.96
CA VAL A 16 -1.53 5.54 2.34
C VAL A 16 -1.15 5.29 0.88
N LEU A 17 -0.43 4.20 0.57
CA LEU A 17 -0.06 3.89 -0.81
C LEU A 17 -1.31 3.67 -1.69
N ILE A 18 -2.30 2.91 -1.21
CA ILE A 18 -3.53 2.67 -1.96
C ILE A 18 -4.24 3.99 -2.25
N VAL A 19 -4.45 4.83 -1.22
CA VAL A 19 -5.13 6.13 -1.38
C VAL A 19 -4.36 7.04 -2.34
N VAL A 20 -3.03 7.15 -2.18
CA VAL A 20 -2.20 7.98 -3.06
C VAL A 20 -2.26 7.47 -4.51
N GLY A 21 -2.17 6.16 -4.72
CA GLY A 21 -2.27 5.57 -6.05
C GLY A 21 -3.66 5.78 -6.69
N THR A 22 -4.73 5.74 -5.90
CA THR A 22 -6.08 6.05 -6.38
C THR A 22 -6.27 7.54 -6.68
N LEU A 23 -5.71 8.44 -5.87
CA LEU A 23 -5.75 9.87 -6.18
C LEU A 23 -4.92 10.17 -7.43
N ALA A 24 -3.79 9.48 -7.59
CA ALA A 24 -2.91 9.63 -8.75
C ALA A 24 -3.63 9.33 -10.08
N THR A 25 -4.58 8.38 -10.13
CA THR A 25 -5.37 8.12 -11.34
C THR A 25 -6.28 9.30 -11.73
N GLY A 26 -6.70 10.13 -10.76
CA GLY A 26 -7.54 11.30 -10.99
C GLY A 26 -6.77 12.61 -11.19
N PHE A 27 -5.55 12.70 -10.67
CA PHE A 27 -4.72 13.92 -10.73
C PHE A 27 -3.70 13.93 -11.87
N LEU A 28 -3.16 12.77 -12.27
CA LEU A 28 -2.17 12.72 -13.35
C LEU A 28 -2.83 12.69 -14.74
N PRO A 29 -2.11 13.11 -15.78
CA PRO A 29 -2.59 13.00 -17.16
C PRO A 29 -2.97 11.55 -17.49
N SER A 30 -4.07 11.35 -18.22
CA SER A 30 -4.57 10.04 -18.64
C SER A 30 -3.71 9.39 -19.75
N THR A 31 -2.38 9.49 -19.66
CA THR A 31 -1.48 8.75 -20.53
C THR A 31 -1.28 7.32 -19.97
N PRO A 32 -1.02 6.34 -20.84
CA PRO A 32 -0.82 4.96 -20.42
C PRO A 32 0.27 4.81 -19.35
N PHE A 33 1.34 5.61 -19.45
CA PHE A 33 2.45 5.59 -18.50
C PHE A 33 2.01 5.97 -17.07
N TYR A 34 1.24 7.06 -16.92
CA TYR A 34 0.79 7.50 -15.60
C TYR A 34 -0.28 6.60 -15.00
N GLN A 35 -1.09 5.93 -15.83
CA GLN A 35 -2.03 4.91 -15.34
C GLN A 35 -1.30 3.68 -14.81
N ILE A 36 -0.29 3.19 -15.53
CA ILE A 36 0.55 2.07 -15.06
C ILE A 36 1.25 2.46 -13.76
N PHE A 37 1.81 3.68 -13.68
CA PHE A 37 2.47 4.17 -12.47
C PHE A 37 1.50 4.24 -11.27
N SER A 38 0.31 4.81 -11.46
CA SER A 38 -0.71 4.90 -10.41
C SER A 38 -1.18 3.52 -9.97
N GLY A 39 -1.41 2.61 -10.92
CA GLY A 39 -1.75 1.21 -10.65
C GLY A 39 -0.65 0.48 -9.87
N ALA A 40 0.62 0.70 -10.23
CA ALA A 40 1.76 0.11 -9.55
C ALA A 40 1.85 0.56 -8.08
N ILE A 41 1.54 1.83 -7.78
CA ILE A 41 1.47 2.33 -6.40
C ILE A 41 0.37 1.61 -5.60
N ILE A 42 -0.80 1.39 -6.19
CA ILE A 42 -1.90 0.67 -5.55
C ILE A 42 -1.48 -0.78 -5.24
N VAL A 43 -0.90 -1.48 -6.22
CA VAL A 43 -0.42 -2.86 -6.06
C VAL A 43 0.66 -2.94 -4.98
N ALA A 44 1.59 -1.97 -4.93
CA ALA A 44 2.59 -1.88 -3.89
C ALA A 44 1.95 -1.72 -2.50
N GLY A 45 0.89 -0.91 -2.38
CA GLY A 45 0.13 -0.76 -1.13
C GLY A 45 -0.47 -2.09 -0.65
N PHE A 46 -1.09 -2.87 -1.54
CA PHE A 46 -1.59 -4.21 -1.19
C PHE A 46 -0.47 -5.18 -0.81
N ALA A 47 0.66 -5.16 -1.52
CA ALA A 47 1.80 -6.02 -1.19
C ALA A 47 2.38 -5.71 0.20
N VAL A 48 2.49 -4.42 0.55
CA VAL A 48 2.92 -3.97 1.87
C VAL A 48 1.92 -4.40 2.95
N GLY A 49 0.62 -4.29 2.68
CA GLY A 49 -0.43 -4.72 3.60
C GLY A 49 -0.39 -6.23 3.83
N TYR A 50 -0.24 -7.01 2.77
CA TYR A 50 -0.10 -8.46 2.84
C TYR A 50 1.13 -8.88 3.65
N ALA A 51 2.30 -8.30 3.36
CA ALA A 51 3.52 -8.57 4.14
C ALA A 51 3.34 -8.21 5.62
N GLY A 52 2.68 -7.09 5.93
CA GLY A 52 2.37 -6.68 7.30
C GLY A 52 1.45 -7.65 8.05
N LEU A 53 0.48 -8.25 7.35
CA LEU A 53 -0.43 -9.26 7.90
C LEU A 53 0.22 -10.64 8.03
N SER A 54 0.99 -11.09 7.03
CA SER A 54 1.73 -12.36 7.10
C SER A 54 2.75 -12.37 8.24
N VAL A 55 3.43 -11.25 8.50
CA VAL A 55 4.33 -11.10 9.65
C VAL A 55 3.56 -11.20 10.97
N PHE A 56 2.30 -10.79 11.03
CA PHE A 56 1.49 -10.91 12.23
C PHE A 56 1.00 -12.35 12.47
N GLU A 57 0.56 -13.04 11.44
CA GLU A 57 0.16 -14.46 11.52
C GLU A 57 1.31 -15.35 11.99
N LEU A 58 2.55 -15.10 11.52
CA LEU A 58 3.74 -15.85 11.96
C LEU A 58 4.21 -15.54 13.38
N LEU A 59 3.77 -14.42 13.97
CA LEU A 59 4.17 -13.98 15.31
C LEU A 59 3.09 -14.23 16.38
N LYS A 60 1.97 -14.85 16.01
CA LYS A 60 0.85 -15.19 16.89
C LYS A 60 0.99 -16.61 17.42
#